data_AF-A0A946IWG7-F1
#
_entry.id   AF-A0A946IWG7-F1
#
_cell.length_a   1.000
_cell.length_b   1.000
_cell.length_c   1.000
_cell.angle_alpha   90.00
_cell.angle_beta   90.00
_cell.angle_gamma   90.00
#
_symmetry.space_group_name_H-M   'P 1'
#
loop_
_entity.id
_entity.type
_entity.pdbx_description
1 polymer ?
#
loop_
_entity_poly.entity_id
_entity_poly.type
_entity_poly.pdbx_seq_one_letter_code
_entity_poly.pdbx_strand_id
1 'polypeptide(L)'
;MVDAVHFFGYDQLINEEVFKEHGLEYLSKSSVSLSGWKRVFNKIPKDNEGQEGLGHANIEPTADTAGMMHGELYEMDEKFLPKLDEIFDHPNEYQRKVMRFNRHDFLMISGIVYIARPDKIAKGLKPNKAMMKIFRKTKKLFPMLYFSRLMNTPTID
;
A
#
# COMPACT_ATOMS: atom_id res chain seq x y z
N MET A 1 -6.89 -27.44 7.07
CA MET A 1 -7.08 -26.29 6.16
C MET A 1 -6.34 -25.14 6.80
N VAL A 2 -5.43 -24.50 6.08
CA VAL A 2 -4.83 -23.25 6.56
C VAL A 2 -5.84 -22.17 6.22
N ASP A 3 -6.36 -21.46 7.21
CA ASP A 3 -7.18 -20.28 6.95
C ASP A 3 -6.26 -19.22 6.32
N ALA A 4 -6.58 -18.86 5.07
CA ALA A 4 -5.78 -17.96 4.27
C ALA A 4 -6.45 -16.59 4.18
N VAL A 5 -5.66 -15.54 4.30
CA VAL A 5 -6.08 -14.15 4.13
C VAL A 5 -5.38 -13.54 2.92
N HIS A 6 -6.05 -12.58 2.29
CA HIS A 6 -5.49 -11.82 1.18
C HIS A 6 -5.16 -10.41 1.68
N PHE A 7 -3.90 -9.99 1.61
CA PHE A 7 -3.45 -8.65 1.99
C PHE A 7 -3.03 -7.86 0.76
N PHE A 8 -3.55 -6.63 0.62
CA PHE A 8 -3.21 -5.74 -0.48
C PHE A 8 -2.08 -4.79 -0.10
N GLY A 9 -0.89 -5.05 -0.65
CA GLY A 9 0.29 -4.20 -0.53
C GLY A 9 0.31 -3.10 -1.58
N TYR A 10 0.25 -1.85 -1.14
CA TYR A 10 0.37 -0.66 -1.98
C TYR A 10 1.48 0.30 -1.53
N ASP A 11 2.03 0.10 -0.34
CA ASP A 11 3.04 0.92 0.29
C ASP A 11 4.43 0.28 0.12
N GLN A 12 5.32 0.44 1.11
CA GLN A 12 6.64 -0.17 1.09
C GLN A 12 6.60 -1.71 1.13
N LEU A 13 5.55 -2.31 1.70
CA LEU A 13 5.38 -3.76 1.76
C LEU A 13 5.14 -4.40 0.39
N ILE A 14 4.91 -3.60 -0.67
CA ILE A 14 4.90 -4.13 -2.03
C ILE A 14 6.31 -4.58 -2.50
N ASN A 15 7.36 -4.14 -1.81
CA ASN A 15 8.72 -4.61 -2.03
C ASN A 15 8.95 -5.90 -1.23
N GLU A 16 9.31 -6.99 -1.92
CA GLU A 16 9.49 -8.30 -1.26
C GLU A 16 10.62 -8.35 -0.24
N GLU A 17 11.69 -7.56 -0.43
CA GLU A 17 12.79 -7.49 0.53
C GLU A 17 12.24 -6.90 1.83
N VAL A 18 11.53 -5.77 1.75
CA VAL A 18 10.89 -5.11 2.91
C VAL A 18 9.84 -6.03 3.53
N PHE A 19 9.02 -6.72 2.73
CA PHE A 19 8.01 -7.66 3.20
C PHE A 19 8.62 -8.78 4.06
N LYS A 20 9.74 -9.36 3.60
CA LYS A 20 10.47 -10.42 4.34
C LYS A 20 11.26 -9.89 5.53
N GLU A 21 11.80 -8.68 5.46
CA GLU A 21 12.46 -8.02 6.60
C GLU A 21 11.47 -7.79 7.76
N HIS A 22 10.21 -7.52 7.45
CA HIS A 22 9.12 -7.50 8.41
C HIS A 22 8.69 -8.92 8.84
N GLY A 23 9.42 -9.98 8.46
CA GLY A 23 9.14 -11.38 8.79
C GLY A 23 7.73 -11.83 8.39
N LEU A 24 7.24 -11.33 7.26
CA LEU A 24 6.01 -11.80 6.64
C LEU A 24 6.35 -12.82 5.54
N GLU A 25 5.48 -13.81 5.38
CA GLU A 25 5.56 -14.81 4.31
C GLU A 25 4.22 -14.88 3.58
N TYR A 26 4.26 -15.30 2.32
CA TYR A 26 3.06 -15.46 1.50
C TYR A 26 3.11 -16.81 0.78
N LEU A 27 1.92 -17.38 0.54
CA LEU A 27 1.72 -18.61 -0.22
C LEU A 27 1.76 -18.31 -1.72
N SER A 28 1.08 -17.24 -2.12
CA SER A 28 1.03 -16.77 -3.50
C SER A 28 0.90 -15.24 -3.53
N LYS A 29 1.16 -14.63 -4.68
CA LYS A 29 0.87 -13.21 -4.90
C LYS A 29 0.38 -12.97 -6.31
N SER A 30 -0.38 -11.91 -6.50
CA SER A 30 -0.91 -11.50 -7.80
C SER A 30 -0.93 -9.99 -7.94
N SER A 31 -0.49 -9.49 -9.08
CA SER A 31 -0.70 -8.09 -9.45
C SER A 31 -2.18 -7.84 -9.69
N VAL A 32 -2.72 -6.84 -8.99
CA VAL A 32 -4.14 -6.46 -9.05
C VAL A 32 -4.29 -4.95 -9.22
N SER A 33 -5.50 -4.54 -9.55
CA SER A 33 -5.90 -3.13 -9.59
C SER A 33 -7.11 -2.87 -8.69
N LEU A 34 -7.19 -1.64 -8.18
CA LEU A 34 -8.32 -1.13 -7.41
C LEU A 34 -8.88 0.11 -8.12
N SER A 35 -10.11 -0.02 -8.61
CA SER A 35 -10.83 1.02 -9.35
C SER A 35 -11.49 2.03 -8.42
N GLY A 36 -11.51 3.31 -8.81
CA GLY A 36 -12.04 4.43 -8.02
C GLY A 36 -11.12 4.89 -6.89
N TRP A 37 -9.86 4.44 -6.86
CA TRP A 37 -8.89 4.77 -5.81
C TRP A 37 -7.56 5.23 -6.40
N LYS A 38 -6.83 6.02 -5.61
CA LYS A 38 -5.49 6.49 -5.93
C LYS A 38 -4.55 6.31 -4.74
N ARG A 39 -3.28 6.07 -5.04
CA ARG A 39 -2.20 6.18 -4.05
C ARG A 39 -1.85 7.64 -3.82
N VAL A 40 -1.71 8.02 -2.56
CA VAL A 40 -1.28 9.35 -2.11
C VAL A 40 -0.20 9.20 -1.04
N PHE A 41 0.50 10.28 -0.72
CA PHE A 41 1.53 10.31 0.31
C PHE A 41 1.14 11.29 1.41
N ASN A 42 0.02 11.01 2.07
CA ASN A 42 -0.60 11.93 3.03
C ASN A 42 -0.68 11.38 4.46
N LYS A 43 -0.18 10.16 4.71
CA LYS A 43 -0.12 9.63 6.07
C LYS A 43 0.96 10.37 6.86
N ILE A 44 0.59 10.94 8.00
CA ILE A 44 1.53 11.57 8.93
C ILE A 44 2.38 10.45 9.59
N PRO A 45 3.71 10.45 9.48
CA PRO A 45 4.54 9.45 10.18
C PRO A 45 4.42 9.64 11.69
N LYS A 46 4.37 8.56 12.49
CA LYS A 46 4.21 8.65 13.96
C LYS A 46 5.26 9.56 14.62
N ASP A 47 6.50 9.46 14.17
CA ASP A 47 7.63 10.20 14.75
C ASP A 47 8.18 11.27 13.77
N ASN A 48 7.47 11.55 12.67
CA ASN A 48 7.88 12.41 11.55
C ASN A 48 9.27 12.10 10.94
N GLU A 49 10.01 11.11 11.44
CA GLU A 49 11.44 10.90 11.17
C GLU A 49 12.27 12.21 11.28
N GLY A 50 11.77 13.21 12.01
CA GLY A 50 12.36 14.56 12.07
C GLY A 50 12.27 15.39 10.77
N GLN A 51 11.49 14.99 9.77
CA GLN A 51 11.38 15.67 8.47
C GLN A 51 10.03 16.36 8.29
N GLU A 52 10.04 17.69 8.28
CA GLU A 52 8.84 18.50 8.01
C GLU A 52 8.30 18.23 6.60
N GLY A 53 7.00 17.99 6.49
CA GLY A 53 6.34 17.69 5.22
C GLY A 53 6.45 16.24 4.75
N LEU A 54 7.07 15.33 5.51
CA LEU A 54 7.13 13.90 5.18
C LEU A 54 5.74 13.27 5.24
N GLY A 55 5.41 12.49 4.21
CA GLY A 55 4.17 11.73 4.10
C GLY A 55 4.42 10.29 3.68
N HIS A 56 3.84 9.36 4.44
CA HIS A 56 3.85 7.94 4.08
C HIS A 56 2.72 7.61 3.10
N ALA A 57 2.89 6.51 2.38
CA ALA A 57 1.91 6.05 1.40
C ALA A 57 0.57 5.74 2.10
N ASN A 58 -0.52 6.15 1.45
CA ASN A 58 -1.90 5.88 1.83
C ASN A 58 -2.74 5.78 0.54
N ILE A 59 -4.02 5.45 0.68
CA ILE A 59 -4.99 5.43 -0.42
C ILE A 59 -6.21 6.28 -0.13
N GLU A 60 -6.75 6.90 -1.18
CA GLU A 60 -7.98 7.69 -1.12
C GLU A 60 -8.87 7.40 -2.33
N PRO A 61 -10.20 7.52 -2.19
CA PRO A 61 -11.09 7.47 -3.35
C PRO A 61 -10.80 8.62 -4.32
N THR A 62 -10.99 8.39 -5.62
CA THR A 62 -10.95 9.48 -6.62
C THR A 62 -12.31 10.16 -6.73
N ALA A 63 -12.30 11.44 -7.09
CA ALA A 63 -13.53 12.24 -7.22
C ALA A 63 -14.44 11.78 -8.36
N ASP A 64 -13.87 11.16 -9.40
CA ASP A 64 -14.51 10.83 -10.67
C ASP A 64 -14.66 9.32 -10.91
N THR A 65 -14.32 8.46 -9.93
CA THR A 65 -14.26 6.99 -10.05
C THR A 65 -13.36 6.43 -11.16
N ALA A 66 -12.73 7.29 -11.98
CA ALA A 66 -11.84 6.92 -13.08
C ALA A 66 -10.43 6.55 -12.61
N GLY A 67 -10.11 6.77 -11.33
CA GLY A 67 -8.86 6.35 -10.73
C GLY A 67 -8.67 4.85 -10.82
N MET A 68 -7.46 4.43 -11.17
CA MET A 68 -7.06 3.04 -11.07
C MET A 68 -5.69 2.98 -10.43
N MET A 69 -5.62 2.39 -9.24
CA MET A 69 -4.35 2.15 -8.57
C MET A 69 -3.95 0.69 -8.71
N HIS A 70 -2.64 0.46 -8.82
CA HIS A 70 -2.05 -0.88 -8.88
C HIS A 70 -1.35 -1.21 -7.57
N GLY A 71 -1.31 -2.50 -7.25
CA GLY A 71 -0.59 -3.07 -6.12
C GLY A 71 -0.48 -4.59 -6.25
N GLU A 72 0.03 -5.23 -5.21
CA GLU A 72 0.10 -6.68 -5.12
C GLU A 72 -0.89 -7.18 -4.07
N LEU A 73 -1.57 -8.28 -4.39
CA LEU A 73 -2.39 -9.02 -3.44
C LEU A 73 -1.61 -10.27 -3.01
N TYR A 74 -1.27 -10.35 -1.74
CA TYR A 74 -0.55 -11.47 -1.13
C TYR A 74 -1.56 -12.41 -0.47
N GLU A 75 -1.58 -13.66 -0.89
CA GLU A 75 -2.28 -14.73 -0.18
C GLU A 75 -1.34 -15.28 0.90
N MET A 76 -1.76 -15.27 2.15
CA MET A 76 -0.92 -15.63 3.28
C MET A 76 -1.71 -16.35 4.37
N ASP A 77 -0.99 -17.03 5.25
CA ASP A 77 -1.55 -17.67 6.44
C ASP A 77 -2.13 -16.60 7.38
N GLU A 78 -3.35 -16.82 7.87
CA GLU A 78 -4.05 -15.90 8.78
C GLU A 78 -3.24 -15.57 10.04
N LYS A 79 -2.30 -16.43 10.45
CA LYS A 79 -1.39 -16.16 11.57
C LYS A 79 -0.58 -14.86 11.41
N PHE A 80 -0.42 -14.35 10.19
CA PHE A 80 0.27 -13.09 9.92
C PHE A 80 -0.62 -11.86 10.11
N LEU A 81 -1.94 -12.02 10.24
CA LEU A 81 -2.86 -10.90 10.40
C LEU A 81 -2.57 -10.04 11.64
N PRO A 82 -2.29 -10.60 12.84
CA PRO A 82 -1.89 -9.78 14.00
C PRO A 82 -0.61 -8.99 13.76
N LYS A 83 0.32 -9.54 12.98
CA LYS A 83 1.58 -8.87 12.64
C LYS A 83 1.37 -7.71 11.66
N LEU A 84 0.46 -7.88 10.69
CA LEU A 84 0.02 -6.77 9.84
C LEU A 84 -0.67 -5.68 10.68
N ASP A 85 -1.54 -6.06 11.60
CA ASP A 85 -2.20 -5.12 12.51
C ASP A 85 -1.17 -4.35 13.36
N GLU A 86 -0.07 -4.98 13.80
CA GLU A 86 1.04 -4.32 14.49
C GLU A 86 1.80 -3.35 13.58
N ILE A 87 2.19 -3.77 12.37
CA ILE A 87 2.94 -2.93 11.40
C ILE A 87 2.15 -1.66 11.05
N PHE A 88 0.84 -1.80 10.86
CA PHE A 88 -0.05 -0.68 10.54
C PHE A 88 -0.63 0.01 11.78
N ASP A 89 -0.24 -0.40 13.00
CA ASP A 89 -0.83 0.04 14.26
C ASP A 89 -2.37 0.17 14.18
N HIS A 90 -3.01 -0.89 13.73
CA HIS A 90 -4.45 -1.00 13.67
C HIS A 90 -5.02 -1.22 15.08
N PRO A 91 -6.06 -0.47 15.52
CA PRO A 91 -6.87 0.51 14.78
C PRO A 91 -6.49 1.99 15.01
N ASN A 92 -5.30 2.29 15.53
CA ASN A 92 -4.90 3.62 15.99
C ASN A 92 -4.37 4.53 14.87
N GLU A 93 -3.55 4.01 13.95
CA GLU A 93 -3.02 4.77 12.81
C GLU A 93 -3.74 4.46 11.51
N TYR A 94 -4.08 3.18 11.31
CA TYR A 94 -4.78 2.70 10.13
C TYR A 94 -6.05 1.93 10.51
N GLN A 95 -7.07 2.07 9.68
CA GLN A 95 -8.26 1.22 9.69
C GLN A 95 -8.10 0.08 8.69
N ARG A 96 -8.46 -1.12 9.11
CA ARG A 96 -8.52 -2.31 8.27
C ARG A 96 -9.85 -2.35 7.52
N LYS A 97 -9.81 -2.56 6.20
CA LYS A 97 -11.00 -2.69 5.34
C LYS A 97 -10.86 -3.88 4.42
N VAL A 98 -11.99 -4.52 4.11
CA VAL A 98 -12.06 -5.51 3.03
C VAL A 98 -12.52 -4.80 1.76
N MET A 99 -11.74 -4.94 0.70
CA MET A 99 -11.98 -4.33 -0.61
C MET A 99 -11.91 -5.37 -1.72
N ARG A 100 -12.54 -5.07 -2.86
CA ARG A 100 -12.54 -5.94 -4.03
C ARG A 100 -11.52 -5.42 -5.05
N PHE A 101 -10.68 -6.32 -5.53
CA PHE A 101 -9.59 -6.04 -6.45
C PHE A 101 -9.80 -6.80 -7.76
N ASN A 102 -9.44 -6.17 -8.88
CA ASN A 102 -9.48 -6.80 -10.19
C ASN A 102 -8.12 -7.45 -10.48
N ARG A 103 -8.11 -8.79 -10.60
CA ARG A 103 -6.96 -9.54 -11.10
C ARG A 103 -6.90 -9.46 -12.62
N HIS A 104 -5.72 -9.73 -13.18
CA HIS A 104 -5.45 -9.66 -14.63
C HIS A 104 -6.32 -10.60 -15.49
N ASP A 105 -6.91 -11.63 -14.90
CA ASP A 105 -7.84 -12.57 -15.54
C ASP A 105 -9.32 -12.16 -15.37
N PHE A 106 -9.58 -10.90 -15.02
CA PHE A 106 -10.90 -10.31 -14.78
C PHE A 106 -11.67 -10.90 -13.58
N LEU A 107 -11.03 -11.73 -12.75
CA LEU A 107 -11.62 -12.18 -11.51
C LEU A 107 -11.52 -11.08 -10.43
N MET A 108 -12.62 -10.93 -9.69
CA MET A 108 -12.65 -10.07 -8.52
C MET A 108 -12.31 -10.87 -7.27
N ILE A 109 -11.27 -10.45 -6.55
CA ILE A 109 -10.84 -11.08 -5.30
C ILE A 109 -11.00 -10.08 -4.16
N SER A 110 -11.49 -10.54 -3.00
CA SER A 110 -11.59 -9.72 -1.80
C SER A 110 -10.28 -9.79 -1.02
N GLY A 111 -9.81 -8.65 -0.53
CA GLY A 111 -8.60 -8.57 0.27
C GLY A 111 -8.66 -7.49 1.32
N ILE A 112 -7.86 -7.66 2.35
CA ILE A 112 -7.63 -6.74 3.44
C ILE A 112 -6.69 -5.64 2.96
N VAL A 113 -7.04 -4.40 3.26
CA VAL A 113 -6.21 -3.21 3.04
C VAL A 113 -6.24 -2.33 4.27
N TYR A 114 -5.10 -1.71 4.57
CA TYR A 114 -4.97 -0.73 5.65
C TYR A 114 -5.03 0.67 5.06
N ILE A 115 -5.95 1.49 5.56
CA ILE A 115 -6.13 2.88 5.13
C ILE A 115 -5.86 3.77 6.32
N ALA A 116 -5.09 4.83 6.15
CA ALA A 116 -4.82 5.77 7.23
C ALA A 116 -6.13 6.31 7.81
N ARG A 117 -6.18 6.51 9.13
CA ARG A 117 -7.34 7.16 9.73
C ARG A 117 -7.43 8.64 9.33
N PRO A 118 -8.64 9.23 9.29
CA PRO A 118 -8.82 10.63 8.92
C PRO A 118 -8.06 11.63 9.82
N ASP A 119 -7.89 11.30 11.11
CA ASP A 119 -7.12 12.11 12.07
C ASP A 119 -5.60 11.94 11.95
N LYS A 120 -5.15 11.04 11.07
CA LYS A 120 -3.76 10.62 10.91
C LYS A 120 -3.19 10.94 9.53
N ILE A 121 -3.86 11.83 8.79
CA ILE A 121 -3.47 12.31 7.46
C ILE A 121 -3.37 13.83 7.43
N ALA A 122 -2.53 14.37 6.55
CA ALA A 122 -2.44 15.80 6.28
C ALA A 122 -2.20 16.10 4.79
N LYS A 123 -2.66 17.26 4.33
CA LYS A 123 -2.46 17.70 2.93
C LYS A 123 -1.06 18.26 2.74
N GLY A 124 -0.55 18.17 1.50
CA GLY A 124 0.73 18.77 1.13
C GLY A 124 1.96 17.96 1.53
N LEU A 125 1.78 16.83 2.22
CA LEU A 125 2.86 15.91 2.53
C LEU A 125 3.38 15.21 1.27
N LYS A 126 4.65 14.81 1.31
CA LYS A 126 5.36 14.18 0.21
C LYS A 126 6.27 13.06 0.73
N PRO A 127 6.56 12.01 -0.06
CA PRO A 127 7.53 11.00 0.33
C PRO A 127 8.95 11.57 0.33
N ASN A 128 9.88 10.87 0.96
CA ASN A 128 11.32 11.11 0.80
C ASN A 128 11.93 10.22 -0.30
N LYS A 129 13.16 10.54 -0.73
CA LYS A 129 13.91 9.76 -1.73
C LYS A 129 14.14 8.31 -1.30
N ALA A 130 14.30 8.04 -0.01
CA ALA A 130 14.47 6.69 0.52
C ALA A 130 13.24 5.81 0.23
N MET A 131 12.03 6.31 0.53
CA MET A 131 10.78 5.64 0.20
C MET A 131 10.62 5.46 -1.32
N MET A 132 10.93 6.50 -2.10
CA MET A 132 10.86 6.39 -3.56
C MET A 132 11.88 5.38 -4.13
N LYS A 133 13.03 5.19 -3.48
CA LYS A 133 14.01 4.14 -3.85
C LYS A 133 13.45 2.73 -3.64
N ILE A 134 12.66 2.52 -2.58
CA ILE A 134 11.94 1.25 -2.37
C ILE A 134 10.97 1.01 -3.52
N PHE A 135 10.17 2.01 -3.91
CA PHE A 135 9.28 1.89 -5.07
C PHE A 135 10.04 1.70 -6.39
N ARG A 136 11.24 2.26 -6.58
CA ARG A 136 12.02 2.03 -7.80
C ARG A 136 12.35 0.55 -8.01
N LYS A 137 12.58 -0.20 -6.93
CA LYS A 137 12.85 -1.64 -6.98
C LYS A 137 11.62 -2.47 -7.39
N THR A 138 10.42 -1.90 -7.32
CA THR A 138 9.16 -2.61 -7.62
C THR A 138 8.64 -2.35 -9.03
N LYS A 139 9.47 -1.76 -9.91
CA LYS A 139 9.15 -1.45 -11.32
C LYS A 139 8.45 -2.57 -12.08
N LYS A 140 8.87 -3.83 -11.88
CA LYS A 140 8.34 -5.00 -12.60
C LYS A 140 6.89 -5.36 -12.22
N LEU A 141 6.38 -4.83 -11.10
CA LEU A 141 5.04 -5.13 -10.58
C LEU A 141 3.95 -4.20 -11.14
N PHE A 142 4.35 -3.17 -11.89
CA PHE A 142 3.43 -2.12 -12.33
C PHE A 142 3.43 -1.96 -13.85
N PRO A 143 2.28 -1.61 -14.45
CA PRO A 143 2.27 -1.08 -15.81
C PRO A 143 3.18 0.14 -15.93
N MET A 144 3.94 0.24 -17.03
CA MET A 144 4.96 1.27 -17.20
C MET A 144 4.43 2.70 -17.02
N LEU A 145 3.24 3.00 -17.56
CA LEU A 145 2.63 4.33 -17.44
C LEU A 145 2.27 4.66 -15.99
N TYR A 146 1.74 3.69 -15.23
CA TYR A 146 1.45 3.87 -13.81
C TYR A 146 2.73 4.08 -13.00
N PHE A 147 3.75 3.25 -13.26
CA PHE A 147 5.04 3.37 -12.60
C PHE A 147 5.72 4.72 -12.88
N SER A 148 5.71 5.17 -14.13
CA SER A 148 6.27 6.47 -14.51
C SER A 148 5.59 7.62 -13.77
N ARG A 149 4.25 7.60 -13.67
CA ARG A 149 3.49 8.59 -12.87
C ARG A 149 3.88 8.54 -11.39
N LEU A 150 4.00 7.34 -10.81
CA LEU A 150 4.47 7.17 -9.43
C LEU A 150 5.88 7.75 -9.24
N MET A 151 6.80 7.51 -10.18
CA MET A 151 8.18 8.02 -10.12
C MET A 151 8.30 9.54 -10.32
N ASN A 152 7.29 10.19 -10.87
CA ASN A 152 7.20 11.64 -10.99
C ASN A 152 6.65 12.32 -9.72
N THR A 153 6.38 11.56 -8.66
CA THR A 153 5.96 12.14 -7.37
C THR A 153 7.09 13.00 -6.81
N PRO A 154 6.84 14.29 -6.51
CA PRO A 154 7.84 15.15 -5.87
C PRO A 154 8.20 14.64 -4.48
N THR A 155 9.48 14.66 -4.15
CA THR A 155 9.98 14.33 -2.80
C THR A 155 10.15 15.59 -1.97
N ILE A 156 10.26 15.44 -0.65
CA ILE A 156 10.66 16.54 0.25
C ILE A 156 12.15 16.90 0.13
N ASP A 157 12.98 15.96 -0.33
CA ASP A 157 14.45 16.04 -0.40
C ASP A 157 14.98 15.94 -1.84
#